data_AF-A0AAD3HR99-F1
#
_entry.id   AF-A0AAD3HR99-F1
#
_cell.length_a   1.000
_cell.length_b   1.000
_cell.length_c   1.000
_cell.angle_alpha   90.00
_cell.angle_beta   90.00
_cell.angle_gamma   90.00
#
_symmetry.space_group_name_H-M   'P 1'
#
loop_
_entity.id
_entity.type
_entity.pdbx_description
1 polymer ?
#
loop_
_entity_poly.entity_id
_entity_poly.type
_entity_poly.pdbx_seq_one_letter_code
_entity_poly.pdbx_strand_id
1 'polypeptide(L)'
;MQAVDYHQRMPRRRDYADELLRSFPNGRLVNPEGSVVDLPFQLPNGRPTALRVSLPAHFPQERPVLCVLVPLQHPAVDTTGRVRVRGAELWGNSGSVSSGAAAATAGPGGGRAPGTVSGIGPTDLVAVVREAFTVLLGPEAAAQQGLLAGGAAVSSGGVSVGSMPSFGGGIAPGPNTAVGGYGNGSVGTPMPGAGGLGGAAGGAGSGSGGDGSDPESFLEGLPTSVLEAMMGDEEELRRVAAQWLQGTSAARALEDVRRANRSAATANLALARSIEEARGHVAIVRSGEYAAMRALFEELYGRQEAVVAKIGPAAVLARVRQEAEQSDAASDELLERYQSGGLTVEAFVEAYTAAREAFHSLDLKRQAAEHTPLLA
;
A
#
# COMPACT_ATOMS: atom_id res chain seq x y z
N MET A 1 24.91 9.11 38.06
CA MET A 1 23.51 8.64 38.04
C MET A 1 22.63 9.77 37.54
N GLN A 2 22.27 9.78 36.26
CA GLN A 2 21.16 10.56 35.66
C GLN A 2 21.08 10.15 34.19
N ALA A 3 20.41 9.03 33.92
CA ALA A 3 20.16 8.50 32.57
C ALA A 3 18.80 7.77 32.53
N VAL A 4 17.81 8.33 33.21
CA VAL A 4 16.42 7.85 33.20
C VAL A 4 15.58 9.09 32.97
N ASP A 5 14.60 9.03 32.06
CA ASP A 5 13.58 10.06 31.72
C ASP A 5 13.66 10.81 30.37
N TYR A 6 14.39 10.31 29.36
CA TYR A 6 14.21 10.81 27.98
C TYR A 6 13.20 10.01 27.13
N HIS A 7 12.76 8.83 27.57
CA HIS A 7 11.87 7.95 26.78
C HIS A 7 10.37 8.21 26.97
N GLN A 8 9.98 9.19 27.80
CA GLN A 8 8.56 9.44 28.16
C GLN A 8 7.90 10.63 27.46
N ARG A 9 8.55 11.28 26.48
CA ARG A 9 7.98 12.47 25.81
C ARG A 9 7.79 12.38 24.30
N MET A 10 8.12 11.25 23.67
CA MET A 10 7.90 11.11 22.23
C MET A 10 6.52 10.50 21.95
N PRO A 11 5.70 11.13 21.09
CA PRO A 11 4.41 10.56 20.68
C PRO A 11 4.64 9.18 20.07
N ARG A 12 3.78 8.22 20.42
CA ARG A 12 3.82 6.87 19.85
C ARG A 12 3.44 6.95 18.37
N ARG A 13 3.87 5.99 17.56
CA ARG A 13 3.53 5.92 16.11
C ARG A 13 2.03 6.05 15.84
N ARG A 14 1.20 5.51 16.74
CA ARG A 14 -0.25 5.60 16.69
C ARG A 14 -0.78 7.03 16.85
N ASP A 15 -0.15 7.85 17.69
CA ASP A 15 -0.57 9.24 17.92
C ASP A 15 -0.45 10.07 16.62
N TYR A 16 0.59 9.81 15.81
CA TYR A 16 0.77 10.42 14.49
C TYR A 16 -0.23 9.92 13.45
N ALA A 17 -0.60 8.64 13.51
CA ALA A 17 -1.65 8.10 12.64
C ALA A 17 -3.02 8.70 12.99
N ASP A 18 -3.33 8.86 14.27
CA ASP A 18 -4.55 9.50 14.75
C ASP A 18 -4.58 10.99 14.38
N GLU A 19 -3.45 11.69 14.44
CA GLU A 19 -3.30 13.08 13.98
C GLU A 19 -3.53 13.21 12.46
N LEU A 20 -3.04 12.26 11.66
CA LEU A 20 -3.33 12.19 10.23
C LEU A 20 -4.81 11.98 9.97
N LEU A 21 -5.47 11.05 10.66
CA LEU A 21 -6.90 10.79 10.49
C LEU A 21 -7.77 11.97 10.92
N ARG A 22 -7.35 12.72 11.94
CA ARG A 22 -8.00 13.98 12.34
C ARG A 22 -7.86 15.06 11.27
N SER A 23 -6.72 15.12 10.59
CA SER A 23 -6.44 16.10 9.53
C SER A 23 -7.05 15.70 8.17
N PHE A 24 -7.24 14.41 7.93
CA PHE A 24 -7.74 13.83 6.69
C PHE A 24 -8.91 12.87 7.01
N PRO A 25 -10.15 13.38 7.09
CA PRO A 25 -11.30 12.62 7.57
C PRO A 25 -11.69 11.43 6.68
N ASN A 26 -11.27 11.44 5.41
CA ASN A 26 -11.50 10.33 4.48
C ASN A 26 -10.44 9.21 4.60
N GLY A 27 -9.43 9.39 5.45
CA GLY A 27 -8.36 8.41 5.66
C GLY A 27 -8.83 7.16 6.39
N ARG A 28 -8.19 6.03 6.10
CA ARG A 28 -8.47 4.75 6.77
C ARG A 28 -7.19 4.10 7.26
N LEU A 29 -7.24 3.59 8.49
CA LEU A 29 -6.20 2.74 9.05
C LEU A 29 -6.25 1.35 8.41
N VAL A 30 -5.13 0.88 7.87
CA VAL A 30 -5.05 -0.44 7.23
C VAL A 30 -4.75 -1.54 8.26
N ASN A 31 -4.04 -1.20 9.33
CA ASN A 31 -3.61 -2.16 10.35
C ASN A 31 -3.92 -1.68 11.77
N PRO A 32 -4.17 -2.59 12.73
CA PRO A 32 -4.54 -2.22 14.11
C PRO A 32 -3.42 -1.49 14.87
N GLU A 33 -2.17 -1.69 14.45
CA GLU A 33 -0.96 -1.06 15.03
C GLU A 33 -0.79 0.41 14.63
N GLY A 34 -1.58 0.91 13.67
CA GLY A 34 -1.48 2.29 13.20
C GLY A 34 -0.20 2.61 12.43
N SER A 35 0.42 1.61 11.82
CA SER A 35 1.65 1.81 11.04
C SER A 35 1.41 2.05 9.55
N VAL A 36 0.18 1.87 9.06
CA VAL A 36 -0.20 2.12 7.67
C VAL A 36 -1.55 2.82 7.59
N VAL A 37 -1.57 3.97 6.93
CA VAL A 37 -2.76 4.81 6.71
C VAL A 37 -2.95 5.00 5.21
N ASP A 38 -4.16 4.72 4.71
CA ASP A 38 -4.54 4.98 3.32
C ASP A 38 -5.40 6.24 3.24
N LEU A 39 -4.98 7.20 2.42
CA LEU A 39 -5.67 8.48 2.21
C LEU A 39 -6.23 8.54 0.79
N PRO A 40 -7.55 8.38 0.58
CA PRO A 40 -8.15 8.38 -0.74
C PRO A 40 -8.17 9.79 -1.34
N PHE A 41 -7.91 9.87 -2.65
CA PHE A 41 -7.99 11.10 -3.44
C PHE A 41 -8.35 10.79 -4.90
N GLN A 42 -8.76 11.81 -5.66
CA GLN A 42 -9.07 11.67 -7.08
C GLN A 42 -7.97 12.30 -7.92
N LEU A 43 -7.52 11.58 -8.95
CA LEU A 43 -6.60 12.12 -9.94
C LEU A 43 -7.31 13.15 -10.84
N PRO A 44 -6.57 14.02 -11.56
CA PRO A 44 -7.17 15.00 -12.47
C PRO A 44 -8.05 14.38 -13.57
N ASN A 45 -7.85 13.10 -13.88
CA ASN A 45 -8.66 12.31 -14.81
C ASN A 45 -9.94 11.72 -14.18
N GLY A 46 -10.28 12.07 -12.95
CA GLY A 46 -11.45 11.57 -12.21
C GLY A 46 -11.31 10.15 -11.66
N ARG A 47 -10.15 9.49 -11.83
CA ARG A 47 -9.94 8.13 -11.32
C ARG A 47 -9.68 8.15 -9.80
N PRO A 48 -10.41 7.37 -8.98
CA PRO A 48 -10.13 7.26 -7.57
C PRO A 48 -8.83 6.48 -7.33
N THR A 49 -8.02 6.97 -6.39
CA THR A 49 -6.76 6.37 -5.96
C THR A 49 -6.57 6.62 -4.46
N ALA A 50 -5.49 6.11 -3.86
CA ALA A 50 -5.13 6.42 -2.50
C ALA A 50 -3.61 6.58 -2.34
N LEU A 51 -3.23 7.48 -1.44
CA LEU A 51 -1.88 7.66 -0.95
C LEU A 51 -1.73 6.83 0.32
N ARG A 52 -0.91 5.79 0.26
CA ARG A 52 -0.53 4.96 1.39
C ARG A 52 0.65 5.58 2.10
N VAL A 53 0.45 5.91 3.37
CA VAL A 53 1.47 6.39 4.30
C VAL A 53 1.89 5.22 5.19
N SER A 54 3.15 4.83 5.13
CA SER A 54 3.72 3.79 5.98
C SER A 54 4.70 4.39 6.97
N LEU A 55 4.46 4.10 8.25
CA LEU A 55 5.28 4.49 9.39
C LEU A 55 6.18 3.30 9.80
N PRO A 56 7.52 3.43 9.69
CA PRO A 56 8.45 2.34 10.02
C PRO A 56 8.43 1.91 11.50
N ALA A 57 9.18 0.84 11.82
CA ALA A 57 9.27 0.29 13.17
C ALA A 57 9.85 1.29 14.19
N HIS A 58 10.84 2.08 13.76
CA HIS A 58 11.55 3.06 14.59
C HIS A 58 11.07 4.50 14.38
N PHE A 59 9.88 4.70 13.83
CA PHE A 59 9.29 6.05 13.68
C PHE A 59 9.07 6.70 15.05
N PRO A 60 9.39 8.00 15.26
CA PRO A 60 9.74 9.04 14.27
C PRO A 60 11.23 9.16 13.89
N GLN A 61 12.12 8.27 14.36
CA GLN A 61 13.56 8.33 14.05
C GLN A 61 13.83 7.95 12.59
N GLU A 62 13.04 7.03 12.04
CA GLU A 62 13.02 6.70 10.62
C GLU A 62 11.94 7.49 9.87
N ARG A 63 12.24 7.88 8.62
CA ARG A 63 11.34 8.69 7.79
C ARG A 63 10.08 7.93 7.35
N PRO A 64 8.93 8.61 7.21
CA PRO A 64 7.72 8.00 6.67
C PRO A 64 7.90 7.67 5.18
N VAL A 65 7.25 6.61 4.71
CA VAL A 65 7.25 6.20 3.30
C VAL A 65 5.88 6.46 2.69
N LEU A 66 5.85 7.20 1.58
CA LEU A 66 4.62 7.57 0.86
C LEU A 66 4.55 6.82 -0.47
N CYS A 67 3.44 6.12 -0.73
CA CYS A 67 3.23 5.33 -1.94
C CYS A 67 1.84 5.58 -2.53
N VAL A 68 1.74 5.74 -3.85
CA VAL A 68 0.44 5.76 -4.55
C VAL A 68 0.07 4.33 -4.93
N LEU A 69 -1.17 3.91 -4.65
CA LEU A 69 -1.62 2.53 -4.89
C LEU A 69 -1.86 2.19 -6.37
N VAL A 70 -2.01 3.19 -7.22
CA VAL A 70 -2.17 3.03 -8.67
C VAL A 70 -0.90 3.47 -9.38
N PRO A 71 -0.41 2.72 -10.38
CA PRO A 71 0.71 3.16 -11.22
C PRO A 71 0.40 4.52 -11.85
N LEU A 72 1.17 5.53 -11.47
CA LEU A 72 1.03 6.91 -11.94
C LEU A 72 2.32 7.34 -12.64
N GLN A 73 2.22 7.79 -13.89
CA GLN A 73 3.34 8.44 -14.57
C GLN A 73 3.40 9.90 -14.10
N HIS A 74 4.22 10.15 -13.08
CA HIS A 74 4.40 11.49 -12.52
C HIS A 74 5.88 11.69 -12.15
N PRO A 75 6.49 12.86 -12.44
CA PRO A 75 7.92 13.09 -12.19
C PRO A 75 8.34 12.97 -10.72
N ALA A 76 7.39 13.13 -9.79
CA ALA A 76 7.62 12.93 -8.35
C ALA A 76 7.34 11.50 -7.86
N VAL A 77 6.96 10.56 -8.74
CA VAL A 77 6.63 9.18 -8.40
C VAL A 77 7.61 8.24 -9.11
N ASP A 78 8.26 7.37 -8.34
CA ASP A 78 9.18 6.36 -8.88
C ASP A 78 8.41 5.23 -9.57
N THR A 79 9.13 4.41 -10.35
CA THR A 79 8.65 3.17 -10.98
C THR A 79 7.99 2.19 -10.00
N THR A 80 8.32 2.28 -8.71
CA THR A 80 7.72 1.48 -7.63
C THR A 80 6.50 2.14 -6.97
N GLY A 81 6.02 3.28 -7.47
CA GLY A 81 4.89 4.03 -6.91
C GLY A 81 5.21 4.89 -5.68
N ARG A 82 6.49 5.04 -5.31
CA ARG A 82 6.92 5.86 -4.17
C ARG A 82 6.94 7.34 -4.52
N VAL A 83 6.38 8.18 -3.67
CA VAL A 83 6.33 9.64 -3.85
C VAL A 83 7.55 10.28 -3.19
N ARG A 84 8.29 11.09 -3.95
CA ARG A 84 9.42 11.88 -3.44
C ARG A 84 8.95 13.29 -3.11
N VAL A 85 9.07 13.67 -1.83
CA VAL A 85 8.74 14.99 -1.31
C VAL A 85 9.84 15.48 -0.38
N ARG A 86 10.10 16.79 -0.39
CA ARG A 86 11.23 17.37 0.35
C ARG A 86 11.07 17.16 1.85
N GLY A 87 9.85 17.28 2.37
CA GLY A 87 9.58 17.07 3.79
C GLY A 87 9.85 15.63 4.27
N ALA A 88 9.68 14.61 3.43
CA ALA A 88 10.03 13.23 3.77
C ALA A 88 11.55 12.97 3.64
N GLU A 89 12.22 13.65 2.69
CA GLU A 89 13.67 13.54 2.49
C GLU A 89 14.48 14.25 3.58
N LEU A 90 13.96 15.35 4.13
CA LEU A 90 14.57 16.14 5.20
C LEU A 90 14.11 15.71 6.61
N TRP A 91 13.37 14.61 6.71
CA TRP A 91 12.79 14.11 7.96
C TRP A 91 13.86 13.88 9.03
N GLY A 92 13.68 14.49 10.21
CA GLY A 92 14.60 14.36 11.35
C GLY A 92 15.87 15.22 11.26
N ASN A 93 16.10 15.96 10.17
CA ASN A 93 17.28 16.80 10.01
C ASN A 93 17.04 18.20 10.61
N SER A 94 17.11 18.32 11.94
CA SER A 94 16.98 19.60 12.69
C SER A 94 18.19 20.53 12.55
N GLY A 95 18.85 20.55 11.40
CA GLY A 95 20.01 21.40 11.12
C GLY A 95 19.63 22.61 10.28
N SER A 96 19.39 23.74 10.93
CA SER A 96 19.64 25.11 10.43
C SER A 96 19.58 25.31 8.91
N VAL A 97 18.39 25.58 8.36
CA VAL A 97 18.30 26.49 7.22
C VAL A 97 17.67 27.76 7.73
N SER A 98 18.53 28.64 8.24
CA SER A 98 18.23 30.05 8.45
C SER A 98 17.59 30.61 7.17
N SER A 99 16.40 31.18 7.33
CA SER A 99 15.82 32.13 6.41
C SER A 99 16.85 33.24 6.12
N GLY A 100 17.56 33.16 5.00
CA GLY A 100 18.58 34.16 4.70
C GLY A 100 19.55 33.78 3.60
N ALA A 101 19.08 33.63 2.36
CA ALA A 101 19.89 33.79 1.15
C ALA A 101 19.00 33.95 -0.08
N ALA A 102 18.20 35.03 -0.10
CA ALA A 102 17.68 35.60 -1.33
C ALA A 102 18.26 37.01 -1.45
N ALA A 103 19.47 37.07 -2.02
CA ALA A 103 20.12 38.25 -2.55
C ALA A 103 20.72 37.79 -3.89
N ALA A 104 20.56 38.44 -5.04
CA ALA A 104 19.80 39.61 -5.41
C ALA A 104 19.70 39.58 -6.95
N THR A 105 18.51 39.80 -7.51
CA THR A 105 18.39 40.42 -8.84
C THR A 105 17.06 41.18 -8.88
N ALA A 106 17.18 42.50 -9.01
CA ALA A 106 16.13 43.47 -8.87
C ALA A 106 15.20 43.52 -10.09
N GLY A 107 13.90 43.68 -9.82
CA GLY A 107 12.88 44.11 -10.77
C GLY A 107 11.63 44.55 -9.98
N PRO A 108 11.15 45.80 -10.09
CA PRO A 108 10.04 46.30 -9.29
C PRO A 108 8.71 46.05 -10.00
N GLY A 109 7.78 45.36 -9.35
CA GLY A 109 6.41 45.20 -9.85
C GLY A 109 5.53 44.47 -8.82
N GLY A 110 4.60 45.20 -8.21
CA GLY A 110 3.82 44.75 -7.07
C GLY A 110 2.76 43.69 -7.36
N GLY A 111 2.40 42.96 -6.31
CA GLY A 111 1.27 42.01 -6.28
C GLY A 111 1.29 41.19 -4.99
N ARG A 112 0.60 41.69 -3.95
CA ARG A 112 0.49 41.06 -2.63
C ARG A 112 -0.48 39.87 -2.70
N ALA A 113 0.02 38.65 -2.51
CA ALA A 113 -0.79 37.44 -2.32
C ALA A 113 -0.75 37.01 -0.83
N PRO A 114 -1.88 36.57 -0.23
CA PRO A 114 -1.93 36.15 1.17
C PRO A 114 -1.59 34.65 1.32
N GLY A 115 -0.90 34.30 2.42
CA GLY A 115 -0.93 32.95 2.98
C GLY A 115 0.28 32.04 2.76
N THR A 116 1.51 32.55 2.88
CA THR A 116 2.67 31.69 3.12
C THR A 116 2.56 31.07 4.52
N VAL A 117 2.20 29.79 4.58
CA VAL A 117 2.18 29.01 5.82
C VAL A 117 3.60 28.99 6.38
N SER A 118 3.77 29.73 7.47
CA SER A 118 4.99 29.81 8.26
C SER A 118 5.16 28.53 9.09
N GLY A 119 6.39 28.00 9.11
CA GLY A 119 6.84 27.08 10.15
C GLY A 119 6.65 25.58 9.86
N ILE A 120 7.35 25.03 8.87
CA ILE A 120 7.47 23.57 8.74
C ILE A 120 8.65 23.13 9.63
N GLY A 121 8.34 22.61 10.81
CA GLY A 121 9.31 21.87 11.63
C GLY A 121 9.56 20.47 11.04
N PRO A 122 10.78 19.91 11.12
CA PRO A 122 11.19 18.64 10.48
C PRO A 122 10.59 17.35 11.11
N THR A 123 9.42 17.43 11.74
CA THR A 123 8.70 16.31 12.37
C THR A 123 7.18 16.34 12.18
N ASP A 124 6.65 17.24 11.34
CA ASP A 124 5.21 17.34 11.08
C ASP A 124 4.79 16.43 9.90
N LEU A 125 4.25 15.26 10.24
CA LEU A 125 3.78 14.27 9.28
C LEU A 125 2.63 14.80 8.42
N VAL A 126 1.75 15.64 8.98
CA VAL A 126 0.61 16.22 8.28
C VAL A 126 1.09 17.19 7.20
N ALA A 127 2.09 18.01 7.49
CA ALA A 127 2.71 18.91 6.51
C ALA A 127 3.35 18.14 5.35
N VAL A 128 4.07 17.05 5.63
CA VAL A 128 4.69 16.19 4.61
C VAL A 128 3.64 15.56 3.68
N VAL A 129 2.52 15.10 4.24
CA VAL A 129 1.42 14.53 3.45
C VAL A 129 0.73 15.60 2.59
N ARG A 130 0.56 16.82 3.11
CA ARG A 130 0.02 17.95 2.33
C ARG A 130 0.94 18.36 1.18
N GLU A 131 2.25 18.35 1.40
CA GLU A 131 3.25 18.56 0.34
C GLU A 131 3.07 17.48 -0.75
N ALA A 132 2.90 16.22 -0.37
CA ALA A 132 2.69 15.13 -1.32
C ALA A 132 1.43 15.34 -2.18
N PHE A 133 0.31 15.77 -1.58
CA PHE A 133 -0.89 16.10 -2.36
C PHE A 133 -0.69 17.31 -3.27
N THR A 134 0.03 18.33 -2.81
CA THR A 134 0.36 19.51 -3.62
C THR A 134 1.21 19.12 -4.83
N VAL A 135 2.17 18.22 -4.66
CA VAL A 135 3.04 17.73 -5.73
C VAL A 135 2.28 16.83 -6.70
N LEU A 136 1.36 15.98 -6.22
CA LEU A 136 0.64 15.01 -7.05
C LEU A 136 -0.55 15.60 -7.83
N LEU A 137 -1.23 16.60 -7.27
CA LEU A 137 -2.47 17.16 -7.82
C LEU A 137 -2.34 18.63 -8.24
N GLY A 138 -1.34 19.34 -7.72
CA GLY A 138 -1.29 20.80 -7.73
C GLY A 138 -2.07 21.40 -6.55
N PRO A 139 -1.76 22.65 -6.16
CA PRO A 139 -2.35 23.28 -4.97
C PRO A 139 -3.87 23.50 -5.12
N GLU A 140 -4.33 23.83 -6.32
CA GLU A 140 -5.74 24.14 -6.56
C GLU A 140 -6.63 22.89 -6.51
N ALA A 141 -6.24 21.80 -7.19
CA ALA A 141 -6.98 20.55 -7.18
C ALA A 141 -6.94 19.85 -5.80
N ALA A 142 -5.83 19.96 -5.08
CA ALA A 142 -5.72 19.46 -3.71
C ALA A 142 -6.60 20.24 -2.74
N ALA A 143 -6.73 21.58 -2.91
CA ALA A 143 -7.64 22.40 -2.12
C ALA A 143 -9.12 22.09 -2.41
N GLN A 144 -9.48 21.89 -3.68
CA GLN A 144 -10.85 21.51 -4.10
C GLN A 144 -11.29 20.17 -3.49
N GLN A 145 -10.35 19.25 -3.25
CA GLN A 145 -10.60 17.97 -2.59
C GLN A 145 -10.47 18.04 -1.05
N GLY A 146 -10.27 19.23 -0.47
CA GLY A 146 -10.17 19.43 0.97
C GLY A 146 -8.86 18.92 1.59
N LEU A 147 -7.86 18.55 0.79
CA LEU A 147 -6.60 17.93 1.24
C LEU A 147 -5.60 18.95 1.79
N LEU A 148 -5.86 20.26 1.63
CA LEU A 148 -5.00 21.35 2.09
C LEU A 148 -5.61 22.24 3.18
N ALA A 149 -6.84 21.96 3.65
CA ALA A 149 -7.49 22.78 4.69
C ALA A 149 -6.92 22.51 6.09
N GLY A 150 -6.50 23.56 6.81
CA GLY A 150 -6.13 23.53 8.23
C GLY A 150 -7.34 23.88 9.10
N GLY A 151 -7.59 23.12 10.16
CA GLY A 151 -8.86 23.17 10.88
C GLY A 151 -9.26 24.55 11.43
N ALA A 152 -10.41 25.04 10.97
CA ALA A 152 -11.40 25.77 11.75
C ALA A 152 -12.78 25.57 11.07
N ALA A 153 -13.73 25.02 11.81
CA ALA A 153 -15.11 24.91 11.36
C ALA A 153 -15.74 26.31 11.24
N VAL A 154 -16.32 26.64 10.08
CA VAL A 154 -17.42 27.60 9.95
C VAL A 154 -18.42 27.10 8.91
N SER A 155 -19.66 27.03 9.35
CA SER A 155 -20.91 26.78 8.64
C SER A 155 -21.27 27.83 7.59
N SER A 156 -21.79 27.39 6.45
CA SER A 156 -22.92 27.95 5.68
C SER A 156 -23.05 27.11 4.40
N GLY A 157 -24.10 26.33 4.12
CA GLY A 157 -25.53 26.66 4.17
C GLY A 157 -26.00 26.95 2.73
N GLY A 158 -26.75 26.03 2.10
CA GLY A 158 -27.38 26.32 0.80
C GLY A 158 -27.72 25.14 -0.13
N VAL A 159 -28.66 24.29 0.29
CA VAL A 159 -29.76 23.66 -0.49
C VAL A 159 -29.53 23.28 -1.97
N SER A 160 -29.66 21.98 -2.30
CA SER A 160 -30.58 21.59 -3.38
C SER A 160 -31.15 20.20 -3.15
N VAL A 161 -32.47 20.13 -3.31
CA VAL A 161 -33.39 19.04 -3.00
C VAL A 161 -33.42 18.07 -4.18
N GLY A 162 -33.43 16.77 -3.92
CA GLY A 162 -33.53 15.75 -4.96
C GLY A 162 -33.86 14.35 -4.44
N SER A 163 -35.13 14.17 -4.07
CA SER A 163 -35.95 12.95 -4.09
C SER A 163 -35.31 11.56 -3.89
N MET A 164 -35.76 10.90 -2.82
CA MET A 164 -35.87 9.44 -2.73
C MET A 164 -36.87 8.88 -3.77
N PRO A 165 -36.80 7.57 -4.05
CA PRO A 165 -37.94 6.77 -3.67
C PRO A 165 -37.56 5.61 -2.74
N SER A 166 -38.44 5.43 -1.76
CA SER A 166 -38.55 4.30 -0.86
C SER A 166 -39.14 3.10 -1.59
N PHE A 167 -38.58 1.91 -1.39
CA PHE A 167 -39.36 0.68 -1.27
C PHE A 167 -38.71 -0.20 -0.19
N GLY A 168 -39.48 -0.47 0.86
CA GLY A 168 -39.10 -1.34 1.96
C GLY A 168 -39.35 -2.82 1.63
N GLY A 169 -38.88 -3.68 2.54
CA GLY A 169 -39.38 -5.05 2.66
C GLY A 169 -38.33 -6.11 2.99
N GLY A 170 -37.84 -6.11 4.23
CA GLY A 170 -37.89 -7.28 5.14
C GLY A 170 -37.09 -8.57 4.86
N ILE A 171 -36.69 -9.16 6.00
CA ILE A 171 -36.41 -10.58 6.29
C ILE A 171 -34.91 -10.99 6.30
N ALA A 172 -34.38 -11.11 7.53
CA ALA A 172 -33.25 -11.97 7.92
C ALA A 172 -33.78 -13.41 8.19
N PRO A 173 -33.01 -14.44 8.62
CA PRO A 173 -31.55 -14.57 8.82
C PRO A 173 -30.97 -15.91 8.28
N GLY A 174 -29.66 -16.14 8.41
CA GLY A 174 -29.13 -17.49 8.72
C GLY A 174 -27.98 -18.06 7.87
N PRO A 175 -27.24 -19.06 8.41
CA PRO A 175 -25.79 -19.20 8.26
C PRO A 175 -25.34 -20.48 7.52
N ASN A 176 -24.07 -20.56 7.07
CA ASN A 176 -23.10 -21.62 7.44
C ASN A 176 -21.87 -21.74 6.52
N THR A 177 -20.71 -21.78 7.18
CA THR A 177 -19.57 -22.72 7.06
C THR A 177 -19.49 -23.71 5.88
N ALA A 178 -18.31 -23.76 5.23
CA ALA A 178 -17.45 -24.94 5.02
C ALA A 178 -16.29 -24.53 4.07
N VAL A 179 -15.01 -24.55 4.46
CA VAL A 179 -14.08 -25.71 4.62
C VAL A 179 -13.62 -26.31 3.28
N GLY A 180 -12.28 -26.32 3.10
CA GLY A 180 -11.52 -27.18 2.19
C GLY A 180 -11.37 -26.63 0.77
N GLY A 181 -10.22 -26.67 0.10
CA GLY A 181 -8.97 -27.36 0.37
C GLY A 181 -8.04 -27.21 -0.85
N TYR A 182 -6.76 -27.44 -0.60
CA TYR A 182 -5.59 -27.50 -1.47
C TYR A 182 -5.80 -27.88 -2.95
N GLY A 183 -5.03 -27.26 -3.84
CA GLY A 183 -4.92 -27.75 -5.22
C GLY A 183 -4.15 -26.88 -6.20
N ASN A 184 -2.82 -26.90 -6.07
CA ASN A 184 -1.80 -26.89 -7.13
C ASN A 184 -1.77 -25.80 -8.23
N GLY A 185 -0.56 -25.28 -8.44
CA GLY A 185 -0.28 -24.19 -9.37
C GLY A 185 -0.45 -24.56 -10.85
N SER A 186 -0.95 -23.59 -11.60
CA SER A 186 -0.65 -23.44 -13.02
C SER A 186 -0.06 -22.05 -13.24
N VAL A 187 1.15 -22.01 -13.76
CA VAL A 187 1.82 -20.81 -14.24
C VAL A 187 1.15 -20.45 -15.56
N GLY A 188 0.13 -19.61 -15.50
CA GLY A 188 -0.51 -19.00 -16.65
C GLY A 188 0.16 -17.66 -16.96
N THR A 189 1.11 -17.67 -17.89
CA THR A 189 1.58 -16.47 -18.60
C THR A 189 0.40 -15.78 -19.28
N PRO A 190 0.09 -14.50 -19.00
CA PRO A 190 -0.83 -13.75 -19.83
C PRO A 190 -0.08 -13.21 -21.05
N MET A 191 -0.53 -13.63 -22.24
CA MET A 191 -0.32 -12.92 -23.49
C MET A 191 -0.74 -11.45 -23.35
N PRO A 192 -0.04 -10.47 -23.95
CA PRO A 192 -0.60 -9.16 -24.16
C PRO A 192 -1.48 -9.21 -25.42
N GLY A 193 -2.80 -9.31 -25.19
CA GLY A 193 -3.83 -9.05 -26.17
C GLY A 193 -4.02 -7.56 -26.40
N ALA A 194 -4.38 -7.24 -27.62
CA ALA A 194 -4.74 -5.94 -28.16
C ALA A 194 -5.69 -5.11 -27.27
N GLY A 195 -5.50 -3.79 -27.30
CA GLY A 195 -6.50 -2.80 -26.87
C GLY A 195 -5.88 -1.66 -26.06
N GLY A 196 -5.71 -0.49 -26.68
CA GLY A 196 -5.20 0.69 -25.99
C GLY A 196 -5.01 1.89 -26.90
N LEU A 197 -6.07 2.27 -27.60
CA LEU A 197 -6.21 3.56 -28.27
C LEU A 197 -6.15 4.70 -27.24
N GLY A 198 -5.44 5.77 -27.58
CA GLY A 198 -5.32 7.02 -26.81
C GLY A 198 -3.85 7.43 -26.71
N GLY A 199 -3.38 8.55 -27.22
CA GLY A 199 -4.04 9.69 -27.81
C GLY A 199 -2.93 10.69 -28.10
N ALA A 200 -2.48 10.76 -29.35
CA ALA A 200 -1.63 11.85 -29.80
C ALA A 200 -2.56 12.97 -30.28
N ALA A 201 -2.81 13.91 -29.38
CA ALA A 201 -3.25 15.25 -29.76
C ALA A 201 -2.13 15.88 -30.58
N GLY A 202 -2.30 15.90 -31.90
CA GLY A 202 -1.48 16.64 -32.85
C GLY A 202 -2.42 17.30 -33.83
N GLY A 203 -2.47 18.63 -33.81
CA GLY A 203 -3.48 19.44 -34.45
C GLY A 203 -3.71 19.13 -35.92
N ALA A 204 -4.97 19.28 -36.32
CA ALA A 204 -5.39 19.47 -37.70
C ALA A 204 -4.75 20.76 -38.24
N GLY A 205 -3.49 20.65 -38.65
CA GLY A 205 -2.86 21.57 -39.58
C GLY A 205 -3.22 21.11 -40.98
N SER A 206 -4.19 21.78 -41.59
CA SER A 206 -4.36 21.79 -43.04
C SER A 206 -3.05 22.26 -43.67
N GLY A 207 -2.24 21.29 -44.09
CA GLY A 207 -0.99 21.48 -44.81
C GLY A 207 -1.08 20.70 -46.10
N SER A 208 -1.61 21.36 -47.13
CA SER A 208 -1.39 20.96 -48.52
C SER A 208 0.11 20.99 -48.78
N GLY A 209 0.74 19.83 -48.68
CA GLY A 209 2.12 19.59 -49.09
C GLY A 209 2.11 18.36 -49.97
N GLY A 210 2.28 18.55 -51.27
CA GLY A 210 2.46 17.47 -52.22
C GLY A 210 3.69 16.65 -51.82
N ASP A 211 3.46 15.51 -51.19
CA ASP A 211 4.44 14.44 -51.08
C ASP A 211 4.18 13.49 -52.25
N GLY A 212 5.23 12.87 -52.80
CA GLY A 212 5.19 12.07 -54.05
C GLY A 212 4.40 10.75 -53.96
N SER A 213 3.22 10.78 -53.34
CA SER A 213 2.31 9.67 -53.07
C SER A 213 1.22 9.50 -54.12
N ASP A 214 1.17 10.37 -55.13
CA ASP A 214 0.19 10.24 -56.21
C ASP A 214 0.76 9.31 -57.30
N PRO A 215 0.16 8.13 -57.53
CA PRO A 215 0.69 7.15 -58.47
C PRO A 215 0.72 7.69 -59.89
N GLU A 216 -0.23 8.56 -60.25
CA GLU A 216 -0.30 9.21 -61.56
C GLU A 216 0.91 10.12 -61.82
N SER A 217 1.29 10.95 -60.85
CA SER A 217 2.46 11.84 -60.96
C SER A 217 3.79 11.09 -61.11
N PHE A 218 3.90 9.91 -60.49
CA PHE A 218 5.06 9.05 -60.61
C PHE A 218 5.12 8.35 -61.98
N LEU A 219 3.96 7.90 -62.49
CA LEU A 219 3.86 7.29 -63.81
C LEU A 219 4.11 8.30 -64.94
N GLU A 220 3.65 9.55 -64.78
CA GLU A 220 3.91 10.66 -65.71
C GLU A 220 5.39 11.07 -65.75
N GLY A 221 6.13 10.85 -64.66
CA GLY A 221 7.57 11.14 -64.58
C GLY A 221 8.47 10.06 -65.19
N LEU A 222 7.93 8.91 -65.60
CA LEU A 222 8.69 7.81 -66.18
C LEU A 222 8.88 8.00 -67.70
N PRO A 223 10.05 7.61 -68.26
CA PRO A 223 10.27 7.69 -69.70
C PRO A 223 9.36 6.69 -70.44
N THR A 224 8.90 7.09 -71.63
CA THR A 224 7.92 6.33 -72.42
C THR A 224 8.38 4.90 -72.75
N SER A 225 9.68 4.68 -72.91
CA SER A 225 10.27 3.36 -73.13
C SER A 225 10.13 2.40 -71.93
N VAL A 226 10.10 2.94 -70.71
CA VAL A 226 9.89 2.15 -69.49
C VAL A 226 8.40 1.83 -69.31
N LEU A 227 7.51 2.77 -69.67
CA LEU A 227 6.07 2.53 -69.67
C LEU A 227 5.66 1.47 -70.71
N GLU A 228 6.25 1.50 -71.90
CA GLU A 228 6.07 0.46 -72.92
C GLU A 228 6.58 -0.91 -72.46
N ALA A 229 7.72 -0.95 -71.75
CA ALA A 229 8.24 -2.17 -71.14
C ALA A 229 7.33 -2.69 -70.02
N MET A 230 6.78 -1.81 -69.16
CA MET A 230 5.84 -2.17 -68.10
C MET A 230 4.50 -2.69 -68.63
N MET A 231 4.10 -2.29 -69.84
CA MET A 231 2.91 -2.82 -70.51
C MET A 231 3.14 -4.22 -71.11
N GLY A 232 4.39 -4.57 -71.45
CA GLY A 232 4.77 -5.86 -72.03
C GLY A 232 5.29 -6.89 -71.03
N ASP A 233 5.77 -6.46 -69.87
CA ASP A 233 6.39 -7.29 -68.84
C ASP A 233 5.84 -6.98 -67.43
N GLU A 234 5.12 -7.95 -66.87
CA GLU A 234 4.49 -7.86 -65.55
C GLU A 234 5.52 -7.85 -64.40
N GLU A 235 6.71 -8.41 -64.61
CA GLU A 235 7.77 -8.39 -63.60
C GLU A 235 8.37 -6.99 -63.46
N GLU A 236 8.53 -6.28 -64.57
CA GLU A 236 9.01 -4.91 -64.58
C GLU A 236 7.99 -3.95 -63.95
N LEU A 237 6.69 -4.17 -64.20
CA LEU A 237 5.61 -3.47 -63.51
C LEU A 237 5.68 -3.67 -62.00
N ARG A 238 5.86 -4.91 -61.51
CA ARG A 238 5.99 -5.19 -60.07
C ARG A 238 7.23 -4.54 -59.48
N ARG A 239 8.36 -4.53 -60.20
CA ARG A 239 9.62 -3.90 -59.76
C ARG A 239 9.46 -2.40 -59.58
N VAL A 240 8.87 -1.73 -60.57
CA VAL A 240 8.63 -0.28 -60.55
C VAL A 240 7.58 0.08 -59.48
N ALA A 241 6.51 -0.71 -59.33
CA ALA A 241 5.53 -0.52 -58.28
C ALA A 241 6.13 -0.70 -56.87
N ALA A 242 7.02 -1.69 -56.68
CA ALA A 242 7.74 -1.87 -55.42
C ALA A 242 8.68 -0.70 -55.12
N GLN A 243 9.34 -0.14 -56.14
CA GLN A 243 10.21 1.03 -56.02
C GLN A 243 9.42 2.29 -55.63
N TRP A 244 8.25 2.49 -56.24
CA TRP A 244 7.35 3.58 -55.84
C TRP A 244 6.84 3.40 -54.42
N LEU A 245 6.40 2.17 -54.08
CA LEU A 245 5.87 1.86 -52.76
C LEU A 245 6.91 2.14 -51.67
N GLN A 246 8.19 1.84 -51.89
CA GLN A 246 9.30 2.17 -50.97
C GLN A 246 9.43 3.67 -50.69
N GLY A 247 9.04 4.53 -51.64
CA GLY A 247 9.03 5.99 -51.49
C GLY A 247 7.82 6.53 -50.73
N THR A 248 6.80 5.71 -50.49
CA THR A 248 5.57 6.17 -49.82
C THR A 248 5.76 6.34 -48.30
N SER A 249 4.95 7.23 -47.71
CA SER A 249 4.88 7.42 -46.26
C SER A 249 4.51 6.12 -45.52
N ALA A 250 3.68 5.27 -46.12
CA ALA A 250 3.32 3.96 -45.57
C ALA A 250 4.51 3.00 -45.48
N ALA A 251 5.38 2.96 -46.50
CA ALA A 251 6.60 2.15 -46.45
C ALA A 251 7.62 2.68 -45.44
N ARG A 252 7.75 4.01 -45.32
CA ARG A 252 8.60 4.64 -44.29
C ARG A 252 8.09 4.29 -42.88
N ALA A 253 6.78 4.38 -42.64
CA ALA A 253 6.17 4.01 -41.37
C ALA A 253 6.39 2.52 -41.04
N LEU A 254 6.27 1.62 -42.02
CA LEU A 254 6.57 0.20 -41.82
C LEU A 254 8.05 -0.03 -41.50
N GLU A 255 8.96 0.68 -42.16
CA GLU A 255 10.41 0.54 -41.88
C GLU A 255 10.77 1.11 -40.51
N ASP A 256 10.14 2.20 -40.08
CA ASP A 256 10.31 2.75 -38.73
C ASP A 256 9.81 1.79 -37.67
N VAL A 257 8.65 1.13 -37.87
CA VAL A 257 8.16 0.07 -36.98
C VAL A 257 9.13 -1.12 -36.95
N ARG A 258 9.66 -1.55 -38.09
CA ARG A 258 10.66 -2.63 -38.15
C ARG A 258 11.96 -2.26 -37.44
N ARG A 259 12.40 -1.00 -37.55
CA ARG A 259 13.58 -0.49 -36.87
C ARG A 259 13.35 -0.41 -35.36
N ALA A 260 12.21 0.11 -34.93
CA ALA A 260 11.82 0.16 -33.53
C ALA A 260 11.72 -1.23 -32.91
N ASN A 261 11.09 -2.18 -33.59
CA ASN A 261 11.01 -3.58 -33.14
C ASN A 261 12.39 -4.24 -33.05
N ARG A 262 13.28 -4.03 -34.03
CA ARG A 262 14.65 -4.54 -33.96
C ARG A 262 15.41 -3.95 -32.79
N SER A 263 15.33 -2.62 -32.60
CA SER A 263 15.97 -1.93 -31.47
C SER A 263 15.46 -2.48 -30.13
N ALA A 264 14.15 -2.59 -29.96
CA ALA A 264 13.52 -3.16 -28.77
C ALA A 264 13.95 -4.61 -28.53
N ALA A 265 13.99 -5.45 -29.57
CA ALA A 265 14.46 -6.83 -29.46
C ALA A 265 15.93 -6.89 -29.03
N THR A 266 16.80 -6.05 -29.59
CA THR A 266 18.22 -5.99 -29.18
C THR A 266 18.38 -5.52 -27.74
N ALA A 267 17.60 -4.54 -27.30
CA ALA A 267 17.59 -4.07 -25.91
C ALA A 267 17.10 -5.16 -24.96
N ASN A 268 16.03 -5.87 -25.32
CA ASN A 268 15.50 -7.00 -24.53
C ASN A 268 16.51 -8.14 -24.41
N LEU A 269 17.19 -8.49 -25.50
CA LEU A 269 18.24 -9.51 -25.50
C LEU A 269 19.44 -9.07 -24.64
N ALA A 270 19.81 -7.79 -24.67
CA ALA A 270 20.87 -7.26 -23.82
C ALA A 270 20.50 -7.34 -22.32
N LEU A 271 19.24 -7.04 -21.96
CA LEU A 271 18.75 -7.16 -20.59
C LEU A 271 18.55 -8.61 -20.13
N ALA A 272 18.34 -9.56 -21.05
CA ALA A 272 18.07 -10.96 -20.72
C ALA A 272 19.17 -11.57 -19.82
N ARG A 273 20.44 -11.29 -20.13
CA ARG A 273 21.58 -11.75 -19.33
C ARG A 273 21.54 -11.19 -17.91
N SER A 274 21.27 -9.90 -17.75
CA SER A 274 21.17 -9.28 -16.42
C SER A 274 20.00 -9.84 -15.60
N ILE A 275 18.87 -10.14 -16.26
CA ILE A 275 17.72 -10.78 -15.61
C ILE A 275 18.09 -12.19 -15.14
N GLU A 276 18.86 -12.94 -15.94
CA GLU A 276 19.29 -14.29 -15.60
C GLU A 276 20.30 -14.30 -14.43
N GLU A 277 21.24 -13.35 -14.42
CA GLU A 277 22.16 -13.11 -13.30
C GLU A 277 21.38 -12.72 -12.02
N ALA A 278 20.42 -11.80 -12.11
CA ALA A 278 19.57 -11.42 -10.97
C ALA A 278 18.73 -12.59 -10.45
N ARG A 279 18.18 -13.43 -11.33
CA ARG A 279 17.47 -14.66 -10.95
C ARG A 279 18.41 -15.64 -10.23
N GLY A 280 19.65 -15.77 -10.70
CA GLY A 280 20.67 -16.57 -10.04
C GLY A 280 20.96 -16.07 -8.61
N HIS A 281 21.17 -14.77 -8.43
CA HIS A 281 21.36 -14.17 -7.11
C HIS A 281 20.16 -14.42 -6.19
N VAL A 282 18.93 -14.24 -6.68
CA VAL A 282 17.72 -14.53 -5.91
C VAL A 282 17.65 -16.00 -5.52
N ALA A 283 18.00 -16.93 -6.42
CA ALA A 283 18.00 -18.36 -6.12
C ALA A 283 19.03 -18.71 -5.03
N ILE A 284 20.22 -18.11 -5.09
CA ILE A 284 21.29 -18.29 -4.08
C ILE A 284 20.83 -17.75 -2.73
N VAL A 285 20.33 -16.52 -2.67
CA VAL A 285 19.86 -15.91 -1.41
C VAL A 285 18.68 -16.69 -0.83
N ARG A 286 17.74 -17.13 -1.68
CA ARG A 286 16.57 -17.90 -1.23
C ARG A 286 16.96 -19.26 -0.65
N SER A 287 17.91 -19.95 -1.27
CA SER A 287 18.33 -21.30 -0.88
C SER A 287 19.36 -21.29 0.25
N GLY A 288 20.21 -20.27 0.35
CA GLY A 288 21.20 -20.14 1.40
C GLY A 288 20.66 -19.38 2.61
N GLU A 289 20.77 -18.05 2.55
CA GLU A 289 20.54 -17.17 3.70
C GLU A 289 19.07 -17.19 4.18
N TYR A 290 18.12 -17.10 3.25
CA TYR A 290 16.71 -17.08 3.61
C TYR A 290 16.25 -18.40 4.21
N ALA A 291 16.68 -19.53 3.65
CA ALA A 291 16.34 -20.84 4.18
C ALA A 291 16.92 -21.05 5.58
N ALA A 292 18.16 -20.65 5.82
CA ALA A 292 18.79 -20.73 7.14
C ALA A 292 18.09 -19.84 8.18
N MET A 293 17.79 -18.58 7.83
CA MET A 293 17.08 -17.66 8.73
C MET A 293 15.66 -18.13 9.01
N ARG A 294 14.98 -18.67 8.00
CA ARG A 294 13.64 -19.25 8.17
C ARG A 294 13.65 -20.46 9.10
N ALA A 295 14.63 -21.35 8.98
CA ALA A 295 14.76 -22.51 9.87
C ALA A 295 15.00 -22.07 11.33
N LEU A 296 15.89 -21.10 11.56
CA LEU A 296 16.11 -20.54 12.89
C LEU A 296 14.85 -19.87 13.45
N PHE A 297 14.11 -19.15 12.62
CA PHE A 297 12.84 -18.56 13.02
C PHE A 297 11.82 -19.63 13.41
N GLU A 298 11.64 -20.66 12.59
CA GLU A 298 10.71 -21.77 12.88
C GLU A 298 11.11 -22.51 14.17
N GLU A 299 12.41 -22.69 14.43
CA GLU A 299 12.90 -23.27 15.69
C GLU A 299 12.57 -22.38 16.91
N LEU A 300 12.90 -21.08 16.85
CA LEU A 300 12.64 -20.14 17.93
C LEU A 300 11.14 -19.95 18.18
N TYR A 301 10.36 -19.85 17.10
CA TYR A 301 8.91 -19.73 17.16
C TYR A 301 8.28 -20.99 17.76
N GLY A 302 8.74 -22.18 17.35
CA GLY A 302 8.28 -23.44 17.94
C GLY A 302 8.62 -23.55 19.43
N ARG A 303 9.79 -23.06 19.86
CA ARG A 303 10.12 -22.96 21.29
C ARG A 303 9.20 -21.99 22.03
N GLN A 304 8.95 -20.82 21.46
CA GLN A 304 8.01 -19.85 22.03
C GLN A 304 6.62 -20.46 22.16
N GLU A 305 6.10 -21.11 21.11
CA GLU A 305 4.81 -21.78 21.13
C GLU A 305 4.74 -22.85 22.23
N ALA A 306 5.78 -23.66 22.39
CA ALA A 306 5.85 -24.66 23.45
C ALA A 306 5.87 -24.04 24.86
N VAL A 307 6.50 -22.87 25.04
CA VAL A 307 6.49 -22.14 26.31
C VAL A 307 5.12 -21.51 26.56
N VAL A 308 4.51 -20.89 25.55
CA VAL A 308 3.16 -20.31 25.63
C VAL A 308 2.11 -21.39 25.87
N ALA A 309 2.26 -22.57 25.30
CA ALA A 309 1.36 -23.69 25.57
C ALA A 309 1.43 -24.16 27.03
N LYS A 310 2.58 -24.02 27.70
CA LYS A 310 2.78 -24.46 29.10
C LYS A 310 2.50 -23.37 30.13
N ILE A 311 2.89 -22.13 29.83
CA ILE A 311 2.96 -21.01 30.79
C ILE A 311 2.13 -19.80 30.29
N GLY A 312 1.53 -19.92 29.11
CA GLY A 312 0.67 -18.87 28.59
C GLY A 312 -0.55 -18.65 29.48
N PRO A 313 -1.17 -17.45 29.39
CA PRO A 313 -2.26 -17.05 30.28
C PRO A 313 -3.44 -18.04 30.22
N ALA A 314 -3.77 -18.54 29.03
CA ALA A 314 -4.83 -19.54 28.87
C ALA A 314 -4.50 -20.87 29.56
N ALA A 315 -3.26 -21.35 29.48
CA ALA A 315 -2.83 -22.60 30.12
C ALA A 315 -2.82 -22.47 31.65
N VAL A 316 -2.33 -21.34 32.17
CA VAL A 316 -2.35 -21.06 33.61
C VAL A 316 -3.78 -20.92 34.13
N LEU A 317 -4.65 -20.20 33.42
CA LEU A 317 -6.06 -20.08 33.78
C LEU A 317 -6.78 -21.43 33.77
N ALA A 318 -6.54 -22.26 32.75
CA ALA A 318 -7.09 -23.61 32.68
C ALA A 318 -6.64 -24.47 33.87
N ARG A 319 -5.36 -24.39 34.26
CA ARG A 319 -4.84 -25.11 35.42
C ARG A 319 -5.45 -24.61 36.74
N VAL A 320 -5.58 -23.30 36.92
CA VAL A 320 -6.20 -22.71 38.12
C VAL A 320 -7.67 -23.12 38.22
N ARG A 321 -8.41 -23.16 37.10
CA ARG A 321 -9.79 -23.66 37.04
C ARG A 321 -9.86 -25.13 37.45
N GLN A 322 -9.00 -25.96 36.88
CA GLN A 322 -8.95 -27.39 37.20
C GLN A 322 -8.62 -27.63 38.67
N GLU A 323 -7.66 -26.91 39.24
CA GLU A 323 -7.31 -27.02 40.67
C GLU A 323 -8.45 -26.55 41.59
N ALA A 324 -9.22 -25.52 41.19
CA ALA A 324 -10.41 -25.08 41.92
C ALA A 324 -11.52 -26.15 41.91
N GLU A 325 -11.82 -26.74 40.74
CA GLU A 325 -12.78 -27.84 40.59
C GLU A 325 -12.36 -29.08 41.40
N GLN A 326 -11.06 -29.40 41.42
CA GLN A 326 -10.53 -30.51 42.23
C GLN A 326 -10.67 -30.24 43.73
N SER A 327 -10.43 -29.01 44.18
CA SER A 327 -10.59 -28.63 45.59
C SER A 327 -12.06 -28.64 46.03
N ASP A 328 -12.98 -28.32 45.12
CA ASP A 328 -14.43 -28.40 45.34
C ASP A 328 -14.87 -29.87 45.50
N ALA A 329 -14.49 -30.71 44.53
CA ALA A 329 -14.78 -32.13 44.54
C ALA A 329 -14.18 -32.85 45.78
N ALA A 330 -12.98 -32.47 46.23
CA ALA A 330 -12.39 -33.00 47.45
C ALA A 330 -13.18 -32.63 48.72
N SER A 331 -13.80 -31.45 48.74
CA SER A 331 -14.66 -31.02 49.85
C SER A 331 -15.97 -31.80 49.88
N ASP A 332 -16.54 -32.08 48.69
CA ASP A 332 -17.74 -32.91 48.54
C ASP A 332 -17.45 -34.38 48.94
N GLU A 333 -16.28 -34.90 48.58
CA GLU A 333 -15.87 -36.24 48.99
C GLU A 333 -15.73 -36.35 50.53
N LEU A 334 -15.18 -35.32 51.19
CA LEU A 334 -15.13 -35.27 52.66
C LEU A 334 -16.54 -35.27 53.28
N LEU A 335 -17.49 -34.58 52.66
CA LEU A 335 -18.89 -34.55 53.08
C LEU A 335 -19.55 -35.94 52.95
N GLU A 336 -19.34 -36.63 51.82
CA GLU A 336 -19.84 -38.00 51.60
C GLU A 336 -19.24 -39.00 52.60
N ARG A 337 -17.93 -38.90 52.88
CA ARG A 337 -17.25 -39.73 53.88
C ARG A 337 -17.78 -39.49 55.30
N TYR A 338 -18.15 -38.25 55.63
CA TYR A 338 -18.80 -37.94 56.91
C TYR A 338 -20.22 -38.51 56.99
N GLN A 339 -21.03 -38.34 55.94
CA GLN A 339 -22.41 -38.86 55.87
C GLN A 339 -22.48 -40.39 55.96
N SER A 340 -21.48 -41.09 55.42
CA SER A 340 -21.34 -42.54 55.54
C SER A 340 -20.79 -43.02 56.89
N GLY A 341 -20.50 -42.10 57.82
CA GLY A 341 -19.99 -42.40 59.16
C GLY A 341 -18.50 -42.75 59.21
N GLY A 342 -17.75 -42.50 58.12
CA GLY A 342 -16.32 -42.79 58.03
C GLY A 342 -15.41 -41.74 58.70
N LEU A 343 -15.98 -40.62 59.16
CA LEU A 343 -15.27 -39.53 59.84
C LEU A 343 -16.01 -39.13 61.11
N THR A 344 -15.25 -38.86 62.18
CA THR A 344 -15.77 -38.22 63.39
C THR A 344 -16.07 -36.74 63.12
N VAL A 345 -16.99 -36.14 63.89
CA VAL A 345 -17.40 -34.74 63.73
C VAL A 345 -16.21 -33.79 63.80
N GLU A 346 -15.31 -33.98 64.75
CA GLU A 346 -14.15 -33.12 64.96
C GLU A 346 -13.19 -33.17 63.77
N ALA A 347 -12.87 -34.39 63.30
CA ALA A 347 -12.01 -34.61 62.12
C ALA A 347 -12.65 -34.09 60.82
N PHE A 348 -13.97 -34.19 60.68
CA PHE A 348 -14.69 -33.63 59.53
C PHE A 348 -14.62 -32.10 59.53
N VAL A 349 -14.92 -31.44 60.67
CA VAL A 349 -14.89 -29.97 60.75
C VAL A 349 -13.49 -29.44 60.45
N GLU A 350 -12.43 -30.05 61.00
CA GLU A 350 -11.06 -29.64 60.73
C GLU A 350 -10.68 -29.81 59.25
N ALA A 351 -10.93 -30.98 58.66
CA ALA A 351 -10.58 -31.25 57.26
C ALA A 351 -11.42 -30.44 56.26
N TYR A 352 -12.71 -30.27 56.52
CA TYR A 352 -13.64 -29.58 55.64
C TYR A 352 -13.41 -28.06 55.66
N THR A 353 -13.16 -27.47 56.83
CA THR A 353 -12.82 -26.04 56.92
C THR A 353 -11.52 -25.73 56.20
N ALA A 354 -10.47 -26.53 56.41
CA ALA A 354 -9.21 -26.38 55.69
C ALA A 354 -9.38 -26.53 54.15
N ALA A 355 -10.16 -27.51 53.70
CA ALA A 355 -10.44 -27.71 52.27
C ALA A 355 -11.25 -26.55 51.66
N ARG A 356 -12.23 -26.00 52.39
CA ARG A 356 -13.01 -24.84 51.91
C ARG A 356 -12.24 -23.53 51.94
N GLU A 357 -11.39 -23.31 52.93
CA GLU A 357 -10.47 -22.16 52.91
C GLU A 357 -9.53 -22.21 51.70
N ALA A 358 -8.98 -23.39 51.40
CA ALA A 358 -8.15 -23.60 50.21
C ALA A 358 -8.93 -23.31 48.92
N PHE A 359 -10.15 -23.86 48.78
CA PHE A 359 -11.03 -23.62 47.64
C PHE A 359 -11.34 -22.13 47.45
N HIS A 360 -11.80 -21.43 48.48
CA HIS A 360 -12.15 -20.01 48.37
C HIS A 360 -10.92 -19.14 48.05
N SER A 361 -9.74 -19.49 48.57
CA SER A 361 -8.50 -18.81 48.22
C SER A 361 -8.13 -18.99 46.74
N LEU A 362 -8.37 -20.17 46.17
CA LEU A 362 -8.13 -20.48 44.75
C LEU A 362 -9.19 -19.85 43.85
N ASP A 363 -10.46 -19.87 44.25
CA ASP A 363 -11.54 -19.27 43.48
C ASP A 363 -11.41 -17.74 43.42
N LEU A 364 -11.00 -17.09 44.51
CA LEU A 364 -10.66 -15.66 44.48
C LEU A 364 -9.50 -15.37 43.53
N LYS A 365 -8.46 -16.22 43.50
CA LYS A 365 -7.34 -16.09 42.55
C LYS A 365 -7.80 -16.32 41.10
N ARG A 366 -8.71 -17.27 40.86
CA ARG A 366 -9.31 -17.54 39.56
C ARG A 366 -10.12 -16.33 39.06
N GLN A 367 -11.03 -15.82 39.89
CA GLN A 367 -11.83 -14.64 39.58
C GLN A 367 -10.93 -13.42 39.33
N ALA A 368 -9.92 -13.21 40.17
CA ALA A 368 -8.94 -12.14 39.97
C ALA A 368 -8.17 -12.29 38.66
N ALA A 369 -7.77 -13.50 38.28
CA ALA A 369 -7.05 -13.77 37.04
C ALA A 369 -7.94 -13.68 35.78
N GLU A 370 -9.25 -13.93 35.91
CA GLU A 370 -10.22 -13.77 34.81
C GLU A 370 -10.61 -12.30 34.57
N HIS A 371 -10.73 -11.52 35.65
CA HIS A 371 -11.15 -10.12 35.59
C HIS A 371 -9.99 -9.12 35.49
N THR A 372 -8.77 -9.51 35.89
CA THR A 372 -7.57 -8.73 35.61
C THR A 372 -7.04 -9.21 34.27
N PRO A 373 -7.12 -8.41 33.19
CA PRO A 373 -6.37 -8.73 31.99
C PRO A 373 -4.90 -8.70 32.39
N LEU A 374 -4.29 -9.87 32.55
CA LEU A 374 -2.84 -10.01 32.69
C LEU A 374 -2.26 -9.31 31.47
N LEU A 375 -1.72 -8.11 31.72
CA LEU A 375 -1.30 -7.08 30.77
C LEU A 375 -0.96 -7.63 29.38
N ALA A 376 -1.86 -7.35 28.43
CA ALA A 376 -1.62 -7.47 27.00
C ALA A 376 -0.57 -6.45 26.54
#